data_AF-A0A409XA71-F1
#
_entry.id   AF-A0A409XA71-F1
#
_cell.length_a   1.000
_cell.length_b   1.000
_cell.length_c   1.000
_cell.angle_alpha   90.00
_cell.angle_beta   90.00
_cell.angle_gamma   90.00
#
_symmetry.space_group_name_H-M   'P 1'
#
loop_
_entity.id
_entity.type
_entity.pdbx_description
1 polymer ?
#
loop_
_entity_poly.entity_id
_entity_poly.type
_entity_poly.pdbx_seq_one_letter_code
_entity_poly.pdbx_strand_id
1 'polypeptide(L)'
;MNRFDLPVEHMEKIVPHARLEWDTGRVSVEMGEDREEVITAEKERPCDKQDLFTDGSLTEEGVGGAAVWMRWGREKDRRTRRIGEPDENTVYEAELMGLTLGMDIALTNGFRGTLHIGMDNQAILTTIRTRRAKFAQFLWRGFERRVKEYLKRHRSNNIKLRWVPGHEGVEGNERADEAAKEAARTEREGDREGGREGELDWIEEEVIPMSRAATRQRLMEQIKEKRKAE
;
A
#
# COMPACT_ATOMS: atom_id res chain seq x y z
N MET A 1 24.94 -14.86 -26.21
CA MET A 1 24.83 -13.89 -25.09
C MET A 1 23.42 -13.34 -25.13
N ASN A 2 22.57 -13.69 -24.16
CA ASN A 2 21.18 -13.26 -24.16
C ASN A 2 21.13 -11.77 -23.77
N ARG A 3 20.65 -10.92 -24.68
CA ARG A 3 20.40 -9.51 -24.42
C ARG A 3 18.92 -9.35 -24.08
N PHE A 4 18.64 -8.73 -22.93
CA PHE A 4 17.30 -8.34 -22.53
C PHE A 4 17.21 -6.82 -22.66
N ASP A 5 16.18 -6.35 -23.34
CA ASP A 5 15.90 -4.91 -23.42
C ASP A 5 15.19 -4.50 -22.13
N LEU A 6 15.87 -3.71 -21.30
CA LEU A 6 15.40 -3.32 -19.97
C LEU A 6 15.34 -1.79 -19.91
N PRO A 7 14.18 -1.18 -19.59
CA PRO A 7 14.07 0.28 -19.48
C PRO A 7 14.63 0.75 -18.14
N VAL A 8 15.96 0.74 -18.00
CA VAL A 8 16.65 0.98 -16.73
C VAL A 8 16.34 2.36 -16.14
N GLU A 9 16.10 3.38 -16.97
CA GLU A 9 15.74 4.72 -16.48
C GLU A 9 14.39 4.77 -15.75
N HIS A 10 13.47 3.85 -16.05
CA HIS A 10 12.15 3.75 -15.43
C HIS A 10 12.12 2.79 -14.22
N MET A 11 13.25 2.16 -13.89
CA MET A 11 13.34 1.19 -12.79
C MET A 11 13.62 1.85 -11.44
N GLU A 12 13.15 1.20 -10.37
CA GLU A 12 13.34 1.67 -9.00
C GLU A 12 14.82 1.83 -8.63
N LYS A 13 15.18 2.99 -8.08
CA LYS A 13 16.51 3.27 -7.50
C LYS A 13 16.54 2.84 -6.03
N ILE A 14 17.25 1.74 -5.74
CA ILE A 14 17.40 1.19 -4.39
C ILE A 14 18.71 1.70 -3.75
N VAL A 15 18.58 2.35 -2.59
CA VAL A 15 19.70 2.77 -1.74
C VAL A 15 20.01 1.67 -0.73
N PRO A 16 21.28 1.21 -0.60
CA PRO A 16 21.67 0.24 0.41
C PRO A 16 21.36 0.73 1.83
N HIS A 17 20.91 -0.18 2.70
CA HIS A 17 20.65 0.08 4.12
C HIS A 17 19.65 1.21 4.42
N ALA A 18 18.72 1.52 3.49
CA ALA A 18 17.68 2.49 3.72
C ALA A 18 16.86 2.17 4.98
N ARG A 19 16.62 3.20 5.79
CA ARG A 19 15.82 3.09 7.02
C ARG A 19 14.69 4.11 7.03
N LEU A 20 13.59 3.72 7.66
CA LEU A 20 12.46 4.61 7.93
C LEU A 20 12.76 5.41 9.20
N GLU A 21 12.55 6.72 9.14
CA GLU A 21 12.92 7.74 10.12
C GLU A 21 11.70 8.48 10.67
N TRP A 22 10.71 7.78 11.23
CA TRP A 22 9.62 8.38 12.00
C TRP A 22 9.81 8.22 13.51
N ASP A 23 9.00 8.93 14.30
CA ASP A 23 8.95 8.78 15.75
C ASP A 23 8.43 7.39 16.15
N THR A 24 9.32 6.56 16.67
CA THR A 24 9.03 5.17 17.06
C THR A 24 8.14 5.06 18.30
N GLY A 25 8.01 6.13 19.09
CA GLY A 25 7.08 6.15 20.23
C GLY A 25 5.63 6.38 19.80
N ARG A 26 5.40 6.78 18.55
CA ARG A 26 4.10 7.21 18.03
C ARG A 26 3.60 6.39 16.85
N VAL A 27 4.41 5.45 16.36
CA VAL A 27 4.04 4.47 15.34
C VAL A 27 4.25 3.07 15.91
N SER A 28 3.17 2.33 16.12
CA SER A 28 3.22 0.97 16.65
C SER A 28 2.58 -0.03 15.71
N VAL A 29 3.09 -1.27 15.75
CA VAL A 29 2.57 -2.41 15.00
C VAL A 29 2.04 -3.42 16.01
N GLU A 30 0.77 -3.79 15.86
CA GLU A 30 0.10 -4.83 16.63
C GLU A 30 -0.05 -6.06 15.71
N MET A 31 0.73 -7.10 15.98
CA MET A 31 0.56 -8.41 15.36
C MET A 31 -0.16 -9.29 16.38
N GLY A 32 -1.26 -9.93 16.00
CA GLY A 32 -1.87 -10.94 16.85
C GLY A 32 -1.09 -12.25 16.81
N GLU A 33 -1.14 -12.99 17.91
CA GLU A 33 -0.59 -14.35 18.01
C GLU A 33 -1.59 -15.40 17.52
N ASP A 34 -2.88 -15.19 17.84
CA ASP A 34 -3.99 -16.03 17.40
C ASP A 34 -4.89 -15.33 16.37
N ARG A 35 -5.23 -16.05 15.29
CA ARG A 35 -6.00 -15.49 14.18
C ARG A 35 -7.46 -15.26 14.54
N GLU A 36 -8.11 -16.17 15.26
CA GLU A 36 -9.52 -16.07 15.63
C GLU A 36 -9.74 -14.94 16.64
N GLU A 37 -8.81 -14.78 17.58
CA GLU A 37 -8.81 -13.67 18.53
C GLU A 37 -8.71 -12.32 17.83
N VAL A 38 -7.83 -12.18 16.82
CA VAL A 38 -7.72 -10.94 16.04
C VAL A 38 -9.01 -10.64 15.29
N ILE A 39 -9.61 -11.63 14.63
CA ILE A 39 -10.87 -11.45 13.90
C ILE A 39 -11.98 -10.98 14.84
N THR A 40 -12.09 -11.62 16.00
CA THR A 40 -13.09 -11.28 17.00
C THR A 40 -12.86 -9.87 17.53
N ALA A 41 -11.62 -9.54 17.89
CA ALA A 41 -11.24 -8.21 18.36
C ALA A 41 -11.52 -7.12 17.31
N GLU A 42 -11.27 -7.37 16.02
CA GLU A 42 -11.59 -6.40 14.95
C GLU A 42 -13.09 -6.23 14.74
N LYS A 43 -13.87 -7.31 14.77
CA LYS A 43 -15.33 -7.27 14.59
C LYS A 43 -16.04 -6.59 15.76
N GLU A 44 -15.56 -6.82 16.98
CA GLU A 44 -16.13 -6.25 18.20
C GLU A 44 -15.60 -4.85 18.51
N ARG A 45 -14.55 -4.40 17.80
CA ARG A 45 -13.98 -3.09 18.05
C ARG A 45 -15.01 -2.00 17.74
N PRO A 46 -15.27 -1.08 18.69
CA PRO A 46 -16.18 0.02 18.43
C PRO A 46 -15.65 0.85 17.25
N CYS A 47 -16.41 0.90 16.15
CA CYS A 47 -16.10 1.67 14.94
C CYS A 47 -16.29 3.20 15.16
N ASP A 48 -15.91 3.68 16.34
CA ASP A 48 -16.18 5.04 16.81
C ASP A 48 -15.04 5.99 16.43
N LYS A 49 -13.87 5.44 16.09
CA LYS A 49 -12.59 6.15 15.95
C LYS A 49 -11.92 5.80 14.62
N GLN A 50 -12.20 6.58 13.58
CA GLN A 50 -11.44 6.70 12.32
C GLN A 50 -10.61 5.47 11.94
N ASP A 51 -11.26 4.47 11.33
CA ASP A 51 -10.62 3.22 10.93
C ASP A 51 -10.30 3.23 9.46
N LEU A 52 -9.03 3.04 9.14
CA LEU A 52 -8.58 2.81 7.79
C LEU A 52 -8.31 1.32 7.61
N PHE A 53 -8.75 0.80 6.48
CA PHE A 53 -8.38 -0.51 5.98
C PHE A 53 -7.70 -0.33 4.63
N THR A 54 -6.62 -1.06 4.41
CA THR A 54 -5.81 -0.92 3.20
C THR A 54 -5.50 -2.29 2.65
N ASP A 55 -5.47 -2.39 1.33
CA ASP A 55 -5.18 -3.63 0.61
C ASP A 55 -4.50 -3.30 -0.73
N GLY A 56 -3.89 -4.31 -1.34
CA GLY A 56 -3.35 -4.24 -2.69
C GLY A 56 -3.56 -5.54 -3.44
N SER A 57 -3.96 -5.41 -4.71
CA SER A 57 -4.27 -6.52 -5.58
C SER A 57 -3.34 -6.58 -6.78
N LEU A 58 -3.01 -7.80 -7.19
CA LEU A 58 -2.38 -8.13 -8.45
C LEU A 58 -3.33 -9.03 -9.23
N THR A 59 -3.75 -8.56 -10.41
CA THR A 59 -4.67 -9.26 -11.31
C THR A 59 -4.00 -9.50 -12.66
N GLU A 60 -4.66 -10.18 -13.59
CA GLU A 60 -4.16 -10.30 -14.97
C GLU A 60 -4.17 -8.95 -15.72
N GLU A 61 -5.01 -8.00 -15.30
CA GLU A 61 -5.20 -6.72 -15.97
C GLU A 61 -4.28 -5.62 -15.43
N GLY A 62 -3.69 -5.80 -14.25
CA GLY A 62 -2.88 -4.77 -13.61
C GLY A 62 -2.64 -4.99 -12.13
N VAL A 63 -1.98 -4.02 -11.51
CA VAL A 63 -1.63 -3.98 -10.09
C VAL A 63 -2.20 -2.70 -9.47
N GLY A 64 -2.97 -2.82 -8.38
CA GLY A 64 -3.69 -1.69 -7.81
C GLY A 64 -3.80 -1.74 -6.29
N GLY A 65 -3.65 -0.59 -5.64
CA GLY A 65 -3.79 -0.42 -4.20
C GLY A 65 -5.05 0.35 -3.83
N ALA A 66 -5.58 0.10 -2.63
CA ALA A 66 -6.74 0.81 -2.12
C ALA A 66 -6.69 1.08 -0.62
N ALA A 67 -7.45 2.09 -0.21
CA ALA A 67 -7.73 2.40 1.18
C ALA A 67 -9.21 2.76 1.35
N VAL A 68 -9.80 2.28 2.44
CA VAL A 68 -11.19 2.52 2.80
C VAL A 68 -11.25 3.09 4.21
N TRP A 69 -11.96 4.20 4.38
CA TRP A 69 -12.27 4.76 5.69
C TRP A 69 -13.64 4.31 6.17
N MET A 70 -13.64 3.56 7.28
CA MET A 70 -14.83 3.13 7.99
C MET A 70 -15.07 3.99 9.23
N ARG A 71 -16.34 4.38 9.43
CA ARG A 71 -16.81 5.05 10.65
C ARG A 71 -18.26 4.67 10.93
N TRP A 72 -18.49 4.16 12.14
CA TRP A 72 -19.78 3.63 12.63
C TRP A 72 -20.36 2.56 11.71
N GLY A 73 -19.53 1.59 11.29
CA GLY A 73 -19.92 0.49 10.40
C GLY A 73 -20.31 0.94 9.00
N ARG A 74 -19.86 2.13 8.56
CA ARG A 74 -20.14 2.66 7.23
C ARG A 74 -18.87 3.18 6.60
N GLU A 75 -18.72 2.88 5.32
CA GLU A 75 -17.73 3.51 4.47
C GLU A 75 -18.02 5.01 4.35
N LYS A 76 -17.00 5.84 4.55
CA LYS A 76 -17.07 7.30 4.48
C LYS A 76 -16.29 7.88 3.33
N ASP A 77 -15.19 7.26 3.00
CA ASP A 77 -14.29 7.65 1.91
C ASP A 77 -13.53 6.39 1.45
N ARG A 78 -13.14 6.38 0.19
CA ARG A 78 -12.34 5.33 -0.44
C ARG A 78 -11.40 5.98 -1.43
N ARG A 79 -10.15 5.53 -1.44
CA ARG A 79 -9.18 5.89 -2.46
C ARG A 79 -8.58 4.65 -3.07
N THR A 80 -8.36 4.70 -4.37
CA THR A 80 -7.85 3.61 -5.18
C THR A 80 -6.81 4.15 -6.14
N ARG A 81 -5.82 3.33 -6.51
CA ARG A 81 -4.85 3.70 -7.54
C ARG A 81 -4.25 2.47 -8.20
N ARG A 82 -4.30 2.44 -9.54
CA ARG A 82 -3.48 1.52 -10.34
C ARG A 82 -2.04 1.98 -10.31
N ILE A 83 -1.11 1.06 -10.04
CA ILE A 83 0.31 1.38 -9.95
C ILE A 83 1.14 0.85 -11.12
N GLY A 84 0.66 -0.16 -11.84
CA GLY A 84 1.41 -0.77 -12.92
C GLY A 84 0.73 -1.95 -13.59
N GLU A 85 1.45 -2.60 -14.49
CA GLU A 85 1.12 -3.87 -15.12
C GLU A 85 1.58 -5.03 -14.21
N PRO A 86 1.03 -6.24 -14.40
CA PRO A 86 1.39 -7.40 -13.58
C PRO A 86 2.88 -7.78 -13.65
N ASP A 87 3.59 -7.40 -14.71
CA ASP A 87 5.02 -7.65 -14.89
C ASP A 87 5.92 -6.45 -14.53
N GLU A 88 5.33 -5.29 -14.21
CA GLU A 88 6.02 -4.07 -13.80
C GLU A 88 6.06 -3.89 -12.29
N ASN A 89 4.98 -4.27 -11.60
CA ASN A 89 4.85 -4.08 -10.15
C ASN A 89 4.39 -5.33 -9.43
N THR A 90 4.56 -5.33 -8.12
CA THR A 90 4.24 -6.47 -7.26
C THR A 90 3.03 -6.17 -6.38
N VAL A 91 2.34 -7.22 -5.90
CA VAL A 91 1.29 -7.09 -4.88
C VAL A 91 1.79 -6.34 -3.63
N TYR A 92 3.05 -6.54 -3.23
CA TYR A 92 3.65 -5.82 -2.10
C TYR A 92 3.68 -4.30 -2.33
N GLU A 93 3.94 -3.84 -3.55
CA GLU A 93 3.91 -2.41 -3.88
C GLU A 93 2.47 -1.88 -3.92
N ALA A 94 1.52 -2.70 -4.37
CA ALA A 94 0.09 -2.38 -4.37
C ALA A 94 -0.42 -2.13 -2.94
N GLU A 95 -0.02 -2.99 -2.01
CA GLU A 95 -0.36 -2.94 -0.59
C GLU A 95 0.24 -1.69 0.08
N LEU A 96 1.50 -1.36 -0.25
CA LEU A 96 2.15 -0.15 0.21
C LEU A 96 1.53 1.12 -0.40
N MET A 97 1.00 1.03 -1.62
CA MET A 97 0.17 2.09 -2.19
C MET A 97 -1.13 2.26 -1.41
N GLY A 98 -1.84 1.18 -1.08
CA GLY A 98 -3.02 1.23 -0.20
C GLY A 98 -2.72 1.96 1.11
N LEU A 99 -1.59 1.66 1.75
CA LEU A 99 -1.10 2.38 2.93
C LEU A 99 -0.93 3.89 2.72
N THR A 100 -0.34 4.26 1.59
CA THR A 100 -0.09 5.65 1.21
C THR A 100 -1.42 6.39 1.02
N LEU A 101 -2.37 5.77 0.30
CA LEU A 101 -3.72 6.29 0.09
C LEU A 101 -4.49 6.44 1.41
N GLY A 102 -4.36 5.49 2.34
CA GLY A 102 -4.98 5.58 3.66
C GLY A 102 -4.48 6.80 4.44
N MET A 103 -3.16 7.04 4.42
CA MET A 103 -2.61 8.25 5.03
C MET A 103 -3.11 9.52 4.35
N ASP A 104 -3.33 9.52 3.04
CA ASP A 104 -3.90 10.66 2.33
C ASP A 104 -5.35 10.92 2.74
N ILE A 105 -6.18 9.88 2.93
CA ILE A 105 -7.52 10.03 3.51
C ILE A 105 -7.43 10.72 4.88
N ALA A 106 -6.54 10.25 5.76
CA ALA A 106 -6.38 10.83 7.09
C ALA A 106 -5.93 12.30 7.07
N LEU A 107 -5.00 12.64 6.17
CA LEU A 107 -4.49 14.00 6.03
C LEU A 107 -5.54 14.94 5.42
N THR A 108 -6.31 14.49 4.43
CA THR A 108 -7.35 15.30 3.77
C THR A 108 -8.50 15.59 4.71
N ASN A 109 -8.96 14.56 5.43
CA ASN A 109 -10.09 14.68 6.34
C ASN A 109 -9.70 15.25 7.72
N GLY A 110 -8.45 15.69 7.89
CA GLY A 110 -8.00 16.36 9.11
C GLY A 110 -8.10 15.49 10.36
N PHE A 111 -7.82 14.19 10.23
CA PHE A 111 -7.88 13.24 11.34
C PHE A 111 -6.98 13.67 12.51
N ARG A 112 -7.40 13.32 13.73
CA ARG A 112 -6.72 13.69 14.98
C ARG A 112 -6.76 12.53 15.96
N GLY A 113 -5.68 12.41 16.74
CA GLY A 113 -5.53 11.34 17.72
C GLY A 113 -4.94 10.07 17.12
N THR A 114 -5.29 8.92 17.69
CA THR A 114 -4.77 7.63 17.25
C THR A 114 -5.48 7.17 15.99
N LEU A 115 -4.73 7.12 14.89
CA LEU A 115 -5.15 6.54 13.63
C LEU A 115 -4.95 5.03 13.66
N HIS A 116 -6.00 4.28 13.35
CA HIS A 116 -5.94 2.82 13.26
C HIS A 116 -5.95 2.41 11.79
N ILE A 117 -4.96 1.62 11.38
CA ILE A 117 -4.82 1.13 10.01
C ILE A 117 -4.76 -0.40 10.04
N GLY A 118 -5.76 -1.06 9.47
CA GLY A 118 -5.79 -2.52 9.29
C GLY A 118 -5.28 -2.93 7.91
N MET A 119 -4.45 -3.99 7.87
CA MET A 119 -3.99 -4.63 6.63
C MET A 119 -3.65 -6.11 6.89
N ASP A 120 -3.65 -6.94 5.86
CA ASP A 120 -3.32 -8.36 5.96
C ASP A 120 -1.84 -8.69 5.69
N ASN A 121 -1.10 -7.75 5.10
CA ASN A 121 0.28 -7.95 4.69
C ASN A 121 1.32 -7.91 5.83
N GLN A 122 1.62 -9.08 6.39
CA GLN A 122 2.63 -9.21 7.45
C GLN A 122 4.05 -8.79 7.03
N ALA A 123 4.39 -8.84 5.73
CA ALA A 123 5.71 -8.43 5.26
C ALA A 123 5.90 -6.91 5.35
N ILE A 124 4.85 -6.14 5.04
CA ILE A 124 4.83 -4.70 5.25
C ILE A 124 4.91 -4.36 6.74
N LEU A 125 4.09 -4.99 7.59
CA LEU A 125 4.13 -4.80 9.04
C LEU A 125 5.52 -5.12 9.62
N THR A 126 6.17 -6.17 9.13
CA THR A 126 7.54 -6.52 9.49
C THR A 126 8.53 -5.44 9.04
N THR A 127 8.34 -4.85 7.86
CA THR A 127 9.18 -3.77 7.34
C THR A 127 9.03 -2.50 8.19
N ILE A 128 7.81 -2.16 8.62
CA ILE A 128 7.54 -1.05 9.54
C ILE A 128 8.23 -1.30 10.89
N ARG A 129 8.07 -2.50 11.45
CA ARG A 129 8.67 -2.88 12.74
C ARG A 129 10.20 -2.85 12.71
N THR A 130 10.81 -3.39 11.66
CA THR A 130 12.28 -3.43 11.50
C THR A 130 12.85 -2.12 10.97
N ARG A 131 12.01 -1.27 10.39
CA ARG A 131 12.34 -0.01 9.69
C ARG A 131 13.34 -0.18 8.56
N ARG A 132 13.43 -1.36 7.93
CA ARG A 132 14.42 -1.68 6.89
C ARG A 132 13.73 -1.93 5.56
N ALA A 133 13.57 -0.87 4.77
CA ALA A 133 12.99 -0.91 3.43
C ALA A 133 14.02 -1.44 2.41
N LYS A 134 13.91 -2.73 2.05
CA LYS A 134 14.84 -3.39 1.12
C LYS A 134 14.49 -3.15 -0.36
N PHE A 135 13.21 -2.95 -0.66
CA PHE A 135 12.63 -2.75 -1.99
C PHE A 135 11.40 -1.84 -1.84
N ALA A 136 10.83 -1.35 -2.95
CA ALA A 136 9.74 -0.38 -2.97
C ALA A 136 10.06 0.91 -2.16
N GLN A 137 11.33 1.30 -2.09
CA GLN A 137 11.82 2.46 -1.37
C GLN A 137 11.19 3.76 -1.85
N PHE A 138 10.83 3.84 -3.13
CA PHE A 138 10.08 4.98 -3.66
C PHE A 138 8.74 5.17 -2.92
N LEU A 139 7.94 4.10 -2.84
CA LEU A 139 6.66 4.10 -2.13
C LEU A 139 6.85 4.27 -0.62
N TRP A 140 7.87 3.66 -0.02
CA TRP A 140 8.19 3.85 1.39
C TRP A 140 8.49 5.30 1.76
N ARG A 141 9.21 6.04 0.91
CA ARG A 141 9.43 7.49 1.10
C ARG A 141 8.11 8.24 1.02
N GLY A 142 7.25 7.90 0.05
CA GLY A 142 5.91 8.48 -0.08
C GLY A 142 5.06 8.31 1.17
N PHE A 143 5.03 7.08 1.71
CA PHE A 143 4.35 6.75 2.96
C PHE A 143 4.97 7.45 4.17
N GLU A 144 6.30 7.43 4.30
CA GLU A 144 7.02 8.05 5.41
C GLU A 144 6.77 9.56 5.49
N ARG A 145 6.78 10.27 4.35
CA ARG A 145 6.45 11.70 4.30
C ARG A 145 5.09 11.99 4.93
N ARG A 146 4.08 11.18 4.61
CA ARG A 146 2.71 11.34 5.12
C ARG A 146 2.59 10.98 6.59
N VAL A 147 3.29 9.94 7.04
CA VAL A 147 3.42 9.61 8.47
C VAL A 147 4.01 10.79 9.25
N LYS A 148 5.13 11.33 8.79
CA LYS A 148 5.77 12.50 9.42
C LYS A 148 4.84 13.71 9.47
N GLU A 149 4.13 13.98 8.37
CA GLU A 149 3.16 15.07 8.29
C GLU A 149 2.00 14.87 9.27
N TYR A 150 1.40 13.68 9.33
CA TYR A 150 0.33 13.37 10.27
C TYR A 150 0.77 13.55 11.72
N LEU A 151 1.95 13.05 12.08
CA LEU A 151 2.50 13.15 13.44
C LEU A 151 2.87 14.59 13.83
N LYS A 152 3.26 15.44 12.87
CA LYS A 152 3.61 16.84 13.08
C LYS A 152 2.39 17.71 13.37
N ARG A 153 1.22 17.39 12.82
CA ARG A 153 -0.01 18.18 12.97
C ARG A 153 -0.49 18.34 14.41
N HIS A 154 -0.29 17.34 15.26
CA HIS A 154 -0.68 17.43 16.67
C HIS A 154 0.11 16.44 17.53
N ARG A 155 0.43 16.82 18.78
CA ARG A 155 1.22 15.97 19.71
C ARG A 155 0.52 14.67 20.12
N SER A 156 -0.82 14.66 20.12
CA SER A 156 -1.60 13.45 20.45
C SER A 156 -1.80 12.51 19.25
N ASN A 157 -1.31 12.86 18.06
CA ASN A 157 -1.46 12.00 16.90
C ASN A 157 -0.59 10.76 17.07
N ASN A 158 -1.14 9.58 16.84
CA ASN A 158 -0.40 8.32 16.85
C ASN A 158 -0.90 7.47 15.71
N ILE A 159 -0.09 6.52 15.25
CA ILE A 159 -0.47 5.56 14.22
C ILE A 159 -0.32 4.17 14.79
N LYS A 160 -1.42 3.40 14.75
CA LYS A 160 -1.46 2.00 15.12
C LYS A 160 -1.77 1.19 13.88
N LEU A 161 -0.79 0.43 13.41
CA LEU A 161 -0.97 -0.53 12.33
C LEU A 161 -1.26 -1.90 12.92
N ARG A 162 -2.29 -2.56 12.41
CA ARG A 162 -2.80 -3.81 12.95
C ARG A 162 -2.86 -4.84 11.83
N TRP A 163 -2.42 -6.05 12.15
CA TRP A 163 -2.67 -7.17 11.26
C TRP A 163 -4.15 -7.55 11.31
N VAL A 164 -4.80 -7.56 10.14
CA VAL A 164 -6.19 -7.98 9.96
C VAL A 164 -6.18 -9.12 8.95
N PRO A 165 -6.63 -10.33 9.31
CA PRO A 165 -6.65 -11.45 8.37
C PRO A 165 -7.55 -11.16 7.16
N GLY A 166 -7.01 -11.34 5.96
CA GLY A 166 -7.77 -11.25 4.72
C GLY A 166 -8.84 -12.34 4.60
N HIS A 167 -9.98 -11.99 3.98
CA HIS A 167 -11.11 -12.88 3.69
C HIS A 167 -11.80 -13.54 4.90
N GLU A 168 -11.79 -12.89 6.07
CA GLU A 168 -12.35 -13.44 7.32
C GLU A 168 -13.60 -12.69 7.82
N GLY A 169 -14.34 -11.99 6.94
CA GLY A 169 -15.58 -11.30 7.31
C GLY A 169 -15.38 -9.96 8.02
N VAL A 170 -14.18 -9.37 7.97
CA VAL A 170 -13.95 -8.00 8.48
C VAL A 170 -14.33 -7.02 7.37
N GLU A 171 -15.50 -6.41 7.48
CA GLU A 171 -16.14 -5.61 6.42
C GLU A 171 -15.19 -4.55 5.81
N GLY A 172 -14.44 -3.82 6.64
CA GLY A 172 -13.50 -2.82 6.15
C GLY A 172 -12.37 -3.39 5.29
N ASN A 173 -11.86 -4.58 5.66
CA ASN A 173 -10.83 -5.27 4.89
C ASN A 173 -11.38 -5.83 3.58
N GLU A 174 -12.58 -6.41 3.61
CA GLU A 174 -13.24 -6.93 2.40
C GLU A 174 -13.53 -5.82 1.38
N ARG A 175 -13.96 -4.65 1.85
CA ARG A 175 -14.13 -3.47 1.00
C ARG A 175 -12.81 -2.98 0.41
N ALA A 176 -11.72 -3.05 1.16
CA ALA A 176 -10.40 -2.65 0.68
C ALA A 176 -9.86 -3.63 -0.38
N ASP A 177 -10.02 -4.94 -0.18
CA ASP A 177 -9.68 -5.99 -1.16
C ASP A 177 -10.46 -5.79 -2.48
N GLU A 178 -11.77 -5.60 -2.38
CA GLU A 178 -12.62 -5.35 -3.55
C GLU A 178 -12.18 -4.07 -4.29
N ALA A 179 -11.96 -2.98 -3.55
CA ALA A 179 -11.49 -1.72 -4.11
C ALA A 179 -10.11 -1.84 -4.78
N ALA A 180 -9.20 -2.63 -4.22
CA ALA A 180 -7.88 -2.85 -4.78
C ALA A 180 -7.95 -3.68 -6.08
N LYS A 181 -8.83 -4.68 -6.12
CA LYS A 181 -9.14 -5.44 -7.34
C LYS A 181 -9.71 -4.55 -8.42
N GLU A 182 -10.69 -3.71 -8.09
CA GLU A 182 -11.24 -2.72 -9.04
C GLU A 182 -10.15 -1.80 -9.57
N ALA A 183 -9.31 -1.25 -8.68
CA ALA A 183 -8.21 -0.36 -9.04
C ALA A 183 -7.28 -0.99 -10.08
N ALA A 184 -6.93 -2.27 -9.90
CA ALA A 184 -6.05 -3.01 -10.80
C ALA A 184 -6.60 -3.11 -12.24
N ARG A 185 -7.92 -3.01 -12.44
CA ARG A 185 -8.58 -3.08 -13.75
C ARG A 185 -8.79 -1.72 -14.42
N THR A 186 -8.63 -0.63 -13.67
CA THR A 186 -8.81 0.73 -14.22
C THR A 186 -7.64 1.13 -15.12
N GLU A 187 -7.83 2.07 -16.03
CA GLU A 187 -6.71 2.68 -16.76
C GLU A 187 -5.76 3.41 -15.79
N ARG A 188 -4.46 3.45 -16.11
CA ARG A 188 -3.53 4.23 -15.29
C ARG A 188 -3.90 5.71 -15.37
N GLU A 189 -3.73 6.41 -14.25
CA GLU A 189 -4.03 7.85 -14.16
C GLU A 189 -3.24 8.70 -15.17
N GLY A 190 -2.10 8.21 -15.67
CA GLY A 190 -1.31 8.86 -16.73
C GLY A 190 -1.81 8.62 -18.17
N ASP A 191 -2.73 7.68 -18.38
CA ASP A 191 -3.27 7.34 -19.71
C ASP A 191 -4.58 8.09 -20.02
N ARG A 192 -5.14 8.81 -19.03
CA ARG A 192 -6.38 9.58 -19.22
C ARG A 192 -6.09 10.90 -19.93
N GLU A 193 -6.38 10.97 -21.24
CA GLU A 193 -6.56 12.24 -21.94
C GLU A 193 -7.80 12.98 -21.38
N GLY A 194 -7.58 13.87 -20.40
CA GLY A 194 -8.56 14.87 -19.96
C GLY A 194 -9.23 14.65 -18.59
N GLY A 195 -8.64 15.25 -17.55
CA GLY A 195 -9.34 16.03 -16.52
C GLY A 195 -9.90 15.32 -15.27
N ARG A 196 -9.43 15.76 -14.10
CA ARG A 196 -10.22 16.47 -13.06
C ARG A 196 -9.28 17.23 -12.12
N GLU A 197 -9.19 18.54 -12.30
CA GLU A 197 -8.52 19.43 -11.35
C GLU A 197 -9.27 19.43 -10.01
N GLY A 198 -8.60 18.96 -8.97
CA GLY A 198 -9.01 19.13 -7.57
C GLY A 198 -9.08 17.83 -6.79
N GLU A 199 -7.94 17.36 -6.27
CA GLU A 199 -7.71 16.89 -4.90
C GLU A 199 -6.37 16.13 -4.80
N LEU A 200 -5.35 16.78 -4.23
CA LEU A 200 -4.03 16.24 -3.84
C LEU A 200 -3.05 15.90 -4.98
N ASP A 201 -2.49 16.98 -5.53
CA ASP A 201 -1.37 17.16 -6.46
C ASP A 201 -0.09 16.30 -6.32
N TRP A 202 0.08 15.49 -5.27
CA TRP A 202 1.40 14.88 -4.98
C TRP A 202 1.56 13.42 -5.41
N ILE A 203 0.49 12.76 -5.85
CA ILE A 203 0.62 11.44 -6.51
C ILE A 203 0.51 11.57 -8.03
N GLU A 204 0.00 12.67 -8.57
CA GLU A 204 -0.20 12.84 -10.02
C GLU A 204 1.11 13.06 -10.80
N GLU A 205 2.13 13.69 -10.19
CA GLU A 205 3.38 14.01 -10.91
C GLU A 205 4.50 12.96 -10.81
N GLU A 206 4.48 12.05 -9.82
CA GLU A 206 5.55 11.04 -9.69
C GLU A 206 5.13 9.70 -10.33
N VAL A 207 5.68 9.43 -11.53
CA VAL A 207 5.60 8.12 -12.20
C VAL A 207 6.12 7.03 -11.27
N ILE A 208 5.29 6.04 -10.96
CA ILE A 208 5.68 4.90 -10.12
C ILE A 208 6.70 4.08 -10.93
N PRO A 209 7.92 3.89 -10.42
CA PRO A 209 8.94 3.18 -11.17
C PRO A 209 8.62 1.69 -11.23
N MET A 210 9.08 1.03 -12.30
CA MET A 210 9.01 -0.41 -12.40
C MET A 210 9.83 -1.06 -11.28
N SER A 211 9.22 -2.08 -10.68
CA SER A 211 9.82 -2.84 -9.61
C SER A 211 11.04 -3.62 -10.09
N ARG A 212 12.15 -3.50 -9.37
CA ARG A 212 13.30 -4.40 -9.57
C ARG A 212 12.93 -5.85 -9.26
N ALA A 213 11.96 -6.06 -8.37
CA ALA A 213 11.50 -7.40 -8.01
C ALA A 213 10.67 -8.03 -9.12
N ALA A 214 9.64 -7.32 -9.63
CA ALA A 214 8.83 -7.80 -10.76
C ALA A 214 9.69 -8.01 -12.02
N THR A 215 10.54 -7.03 -12.36
CA THR A 215 11.47 -7.14 -13.50
C THR A 215 12.35 -8.39 -13.39
N ARG A 216 12.86 -8.70 -12.19
CA ARG A 216 13.67 -9.89 -11.95
C ARG A 216 12.86 -11.18 -12.12
N GLN A 217 11.62 -11.22 -11.64
CA GLN A 217 10.73 -12.38 -11.78
C GLN A 217 10.45 -12.66 -13.27
N ARG A 218 10.04 -11.63 -14.01
CA ARG A 218 9.81 -11.69 -15.47
C ARG A 218 11.02 -12.24 -16.22
N LEU A 219 12.21 -11.72 -15.93
CA LEU A 219 13.45 -12.17 -16.58
C LEU A 219 13.75 -13.65 -16.28
N MET A 220 13.56 -14.08 -15.03
CA MET A 220 13.81 -15.47 -14.64
C MET A 220 12.84 -16.44 -15.32
N GLU A 221 11.58 -16.05 -15.50
CA GLU A 221 10.59 -16.83 -16.24
C GLU A 221 10.95 -16.95 -17.72
N GLN A 222 11.28 -15.83 -18.38
CA GLN A 222 11.74 -15.84 -19.79
C GLN A 222 12.97 -16.74 -20.00
N ILE A 223 13.92 -16.74 -19.05
CA ILE A 223 15.08 -17.63 -19.10
C ILE A 223 14.65 -19.10 -18.98
N LYS A 224 13.72 -19.40 -18.08
CA LYS A 224 13.21 -20.75 -17.85
C LYS A 224 12.44 -21.30 -19.05
N GLU A 225 11.63 -20.47 -19.69
CA GLU A 225 10.86 -20.85 -20.89
C GLU A 225 11.78 -21.13 -22.07
N LYS A 226 12.76 -20.26 -22.33
CA LYS A 226 13.75 -20.48 -23.40
C LYS A 226 14.53 -21.77 -23.21
N ARG A 227 14.91 -22.09 -21.97
CA ARG A 227 15.59 -23.37 -21.64
C ARG A 227 14.71 -24.62 -21.81
N LYS A 228 13.39 -24.48 -21.81
CA LYS A 228 12.46 -25.60 -22.06
C LYS A 228 12.20 -25.82 -23.55
N ALA A 229 12.43 -24.79 -24.37
CA ALA A 229 12.21 -24.81 -25.82
C ALA A 229 13.46 -25.28 -26.60
N GLU A 230 14.61 -25.38 -25.93
CA GLU A 230 15.87 -25.99 -26.41
C GLU A 230 15.93 -27.47 -26.05
#